data_AF-A0A7K1WBM1-F1
#
_entry.id   AF-A0A7K1WBM1-F1
#
_cell.length_a   1.000
_cell.length_b   1.000
_cell.length_c   1.000
_cell.angle_alpha   90.00
_cell.angle_beta   90.00
_cell.angle_gamma   90.00
#
_symmetry.space_group_name_H-M   'P 1'
#
loop_
_entity.id
_entity.type
_entity.pdbx_description
1 polymer ?
#
loop_
_entity_poly.entity_id
_entity_poly.type
_entity_poly.pdbx_seq_one_letter_code
_entity_poly.pdbx_strand_id
1 'polypeptide(L)'
;MGRQKSWTPRWRTGDLVMPTGEQDHPDDPVGKVLEETYESGVLVLFPDAGHEFHHPDELTVVDPERYPTAAALAVDEVEQDVPEPTADSGGETAGGAKAGRTPPA
;
A
#
# COMPACT_ATOMS: atom_id res chain seq x y z
N MET A 1 -26.33 2.86 -24.32
CA MET A 1 -25.04 2.40 -23.77
C MET A 1 -24.06 3.57 -23.77
N GLY A 2 -23.77 4.16 -22.61
CA GLY A 2 -22.67 5.09 -22.46
C GLY A 2 -21.36 4.31 -22.65
N ARG A 3 -20.50 4.77 -23.56
CA ARG A 3 -19.15 4.21 -23.71
C ARG A 3 -18.48 4.39 -22.36
N GLN A 4 -18.18 3.28 -21.70
CA GLN A 4 -17.22 3.28 -20.60
C GLN A 4 -15.96 3.88 -21.23
N LYS A 5 -15.63 5.14 -20.91
CA LYS A 5 -14.36 5.71 -21.31
C LYS A 5 -13.35 4.85 -20.58
N SER A 6 -12.66 3.99 -21.32
CA SER A 6 -11.56 3.19 -20.78
C SER A 6 -10.55 4.17 -20.23
N TRP A 7 -10.56 4.36 -18.91
CA TRP A 7 -9.52 5.11 -18.24
C TRP A 7 -8.25 4.28 -18.34
N THR A 8 -7.19 4.91 -18.86
CA THR A 8 -5.87 4.30 -18.98
C THR A 8 -4.95 5.16 -18.13
N PRO A 9 -4.36 4.61 -17.06
CA PRO A 9 -3.40 5.35 -16.25
C PRO A 9 -2.20 5.76 -17.11
N ARG A 10 -1.74 7.00 -16.90
CA ARG A 10 -0.55 7.57 -17.53
C ARG A 10 0.72 7.22 -16.76
N TRP A 11 0.61 7.03 -15.46
CA TRP A 11 1.70 6.79 -14.54
C TRP A 11 1.68 5.37 -14.00
N ARG A 12 2.86 4.81 -13.75
CA ARG A 12 3.02 3.48 -13.16
C ARG A 12 3.60 3.60 -11.77
N THR A 13 3.16 2.71 -10.89
CA THR A 13 3.80 2.53 -9.59
C THR A 13 5.30 2.30 -9.77
N GLY A 14 6.09 3.10 -9.07
CA GLY A 14 7.54 3.10 -9.12
C GLY A 14 8.16 4.12 -10.08
N ASP A 15 7.39 4.77 -10.94
CA ASP A 15 7.90 5.87 -11.77
C ASP A 15 8.42 7.00 -10.89
N LEU A 16 9.57 7.58 -11.26
CA LEU A 16 10.05 8.80 -10.61
C LEU A 16 9.54 10.03 -11.33
N VAL A 17 9.01 10.96 -10.54
CA VAL A 17 8.37 12.16 -11.04
C VAL A 17 8.81 13.40 -10.28
N MET A 18 8.79 14.53 -10.97
CA MET A 18 9.00 15.86 -10.42
C MET A 18 7.79 16.73 -10.73
N PRO A 19 7.16 17.36 -9.72
CA PRO A 19 6.13 18.36 -9.94
C PRO A 19 6.66 19.59 -10.69
N THR A 20 5.85 20.13 -11.61
CA THR A 20 6.20 21.33 -12.38
C THR A 20 5.79 22.64 -11.69
N GLY A 21 4.95 22.55 -10.65
CA GLY A 21 4.46 23.68 -9.87
C GLY A 21 5.40 24.10 -8.74
N GLU A 22 4.99 25.11 -7.98
CA GLU A 22 5.66 25.46 -6.72
C GLU A 22 5.50 24.31 -5.72
N GLN A 23 6.59 23.99 -5.02
CA GLN A 23 6.65 22.95 -4.00
C GLN A 23 7.02 23.60 -2.67
N ASP A 24 6.42 23.12 -1.59
CA ASP A 24 6.71 23.59 -0.22
C ASP A 24 8.03 22.98 0.33
N HIS A 25 8.65 22.07 -0.42
CA HIS A 25 9.88 21.35 -0.10
C HIS A 25 10.90 21.37 -1.27
N PRO A 26 11.48 22.53 -1.63
CA PRO A 26 12.37 22.66 -2.78
C PRO A 26 13.66 21.81 -2.69
N ASP A 27 14.04 21.37 -1.49
CA ASP A 27 15.19 20.49 -1.25
C ASP A 27 14.87 19.00 -1.54
N ASP A 28 13.59 18.64 -1.70
CA ASP A 28 13.11 17.28 -1.99
C ASP A 28 12.23 17.22 -3.25
N PRO A 29 12.75 17.62 -4.43
CA PRO A 29 11.91 17.91 -5.60
C PRO A 29 11.38 16.67 -6.34
N VAL A 30 11.82 15.47 -5.97
CA VAL A 30 11.55 14.24 -6.73
C VAL A 30 10.96 13.17 -5.83
N GLY A 31 9.81 12.65 -6.25
CA GLY A 31 9.13 11.55 -5.57
C GLY A 31 8.88 10.36 -6.49
N LYS A 32 8.38 9.28 -5.88
CA LYS A 32 8.06 8.02 -6.52
C LYS A 32 6.56 7.81 -6.56
N VAL A 33 6.01 7.52 -7.73
CA VAL A 33 4.59 7.24 -7.91
C VAL A 33 4.22 5.97 -7.16
N LEU A 34 3.20 6.05 -6.31
CA LEU A 34 2.60 4.89 -5.64
C LEU A 34 1.38 4.38 -6.41
N GLU A 35 0.48 5.29 -6.78
CA GLU A 35 -0.79 4.97 -7.42
C GLU A 35 -1.29 6.15 -8.26
N GLU A 36 -1.96 5.87 -9.38
CA GLU A 36 -2.80 6.84 -10.08
C GLU A 36 -4.27 6.48 -9.87
N THR A 37 -5.06 7.43 -9.40
CA THR A 37 -6.48 7.25 -9.09
C THR A 37 -7.35 7.57 -10.30
N TYR A 38 -8.53 6.95 -10.37
CA TYR A 38 -9.51 7.18 -11.44
C TYR A 38 -10.00 8.64 -11.52
N GLU A 39 -9.92 9.38 -10.42
CA GLU A 39 -10.29 10.80 -10.33
C GLU A 39 -9.18 11.74 -10.85
N SER A 40 -8.16 11.20 -11.53
CA SER A 40 -7.01 11.96 -12.08
C SER A 40 -6.13 12.58 -10.99
N GLY A 41 -5.89 11.86 -9.89
CA GLY A 41 -4.87 12.20 -8.91
C GLY A 41 -3.75 11.17 -8.93
N VAL A 42 -2.50 11.60 -8.78
CA VAL A 42 -1.34 10.73 -8.66
C VAL A 42 -0.80 10.87 -7.25
N LEU A 43 -0.73 9.76 -6.51
CA LEU A 43 -0.10 9.69 -5.21
C LEU A 43 1.40 9.49 -5.41
N VAL A 44 2.19 10.44 -4.91
CA VAL A 44 3.65 10.47 -5.01
C VAL A 44 4.24 10.43 -3.60
N LEU A 45 5.24 9.59 -3.39
CA LEU A 45 6.02 9.53 -2.16
C LEU A 45 7.36 10.23 -2.36
N PHE A 46 7.54 11.33 -1.67
CA PHE A 46 8.80 12.05 -1.54
C PHE A 46 9.62 11.50 -0.36
N PRO A 47 10.95 11.36 -0.50
CA PRO A 47 11.81 10.85 0.57
C PRO A 47 11.67 11.51 1.94
N ASP A 48 11.63 12.83 1.97
CA ASP A 48 11.62 13.64 3.19
C ASP A 48 10.26 14.27 3.43
N ALA A 49 9.56 14.72 2.37
CA ALA A 49 8.23 15.34 2.49
C ALA A 49 7.09 14.32 2.69
N GLY A 50 7.29 13.06 2.29
CA GLY A 50 6.30 12.00 2.43
C GLY A 50 5.27 11.97 1.30
N HIS A 51 4.03 11.59 1.61
CA HIS A 51 2.98 11.35 0.60
C HIS A 51 2.27 12.64 0.18
N GLU A 52 2.20 12.89 -1.12
CA GLU A 52 1.48 14.03 -1.69
C GLU A 52 0.67 13.63 -2.93
N PHE A 53 -0.42 14.36 -3.17
CA PHE A 53 -1.28 14.18 -4.33
C PHE A 53 -1.03 15.29 -5.35
N HIS A 54 -0.79 14.89 -6.60
CA HIS A 54 -0.62 15.81 -7.72
C HIS A 54 -1.58 15.49 -8.86
N HIS A 55 -1.88 16.50 -9.67
CA HIS A 55 -2.57 16.27 -10.93
C HIS A 55 -1.59 15.60 -11.93
N PRO A 56 -2.02 14.63 -12.77
CA PRO A 56 -1.15 13.93 -13.70
C PRO A 56 -0.51 14.84 -14.75
N ASP A 57 -1.09 16.01 -15.03
CA ASP A 57 -0.50 16.99 -15.96
C ASP A 57 0.56 17.89 -15.29
N GLU A 58 0.68 17.84 -13.97
CA GLU A 58 1.66 18.63 -13.20
C GLU A 58 2.93 17.83 -12.88
N LEU A 59 3.05 16.63 -13.41
CA LEU A 59 4.17 15.73 -13.16
C LEU A 59 5.00 15.52 -14.43
N THR A 60 6.32 15.42 -14.24
CA THR A 60 7.27 15.10 -15.31
C THR A 60 8.11 13.89 -14.91
N VAL A 61 8.32 12.96 -15.85
CA VAL A 61 9.22 11.81 -15.64
C VAL A 61 10.64 12.31 -15.44
N VAL A 62 11.33 11.75 -14.45
CA VAL A 62 12.76 12.00 -14.23
C VAL A 62 13.60 10.74 -14.34
N ASP A 63 14.88 10.95 -14.61
CA ASP A 63 15.86 9.87 -14.71
C ASP A 63 16.25 9.36 -13.32
N PRO A 64 16.08 8.06 -13.01
CA PRO A 64 16.39 7.51 -11.70
C PRO A 64 17.87 7.50 -11.33
N GLU A 65 18.78 7.53 -12.31
CA GLU A 65 20.22 7.59 -12.03
C GLU A 65 20.63 8.94 -11.42
N ARG A 66 19.81 9.99 -11.61
CA ARG A 66 20.05 11.32 -11.04
C ARG A 66 19.53 11.46 -9.60
N TYR A 67 18.57 10.62 -9.20
CA TYR A 67 17.89 10.71 -7.92
C TYR A 67 17.88 9.37 -7.19
N PRO A 68 19.06 8.88 -6.75
CA PRO A 68 19.19 7.54 -6.16
C PRO A 68 18.39 7.40 -4.85
N THR A 69 18.24 8.48 -4.08
CA THR A 69 17.45 8.47 -2.84
C THR A 69 15.97 8.21 -3.11
N ALA A 70 15.36 8.93 -4.06
CA ALA A 70 13.97 8.70 -4.47
C ALA A 70 13.80 7.33 -5.15
N ALA A 71 14.78 6.91 -5.96
CA ALA A 71 14.76 5.59 -6.60
C ALA A 71 14.71 4.44 -5.58
N ALA A 72 15.46 4.58 -4.48
CA ALA A 72 15.58 3.58 -3.42
C ALA A 72 14.35 3.45 -2.52
N LEU A 73 13.36 4.37 -2.63
CA LEU A 73 12.12 4.27 -1.86
C LEU A 73 11.44 2.94 -2.14
N ALA A 74 11.17 2.19 -1.07
CA ALA A 74 10.35 1.00 -1.16
C ALA A 74 8.93 1.44 -1.48
N VAL A 75 8.41 0.96 -2.61
CA VAL A 75 6.96 0.87 -2.80
C VAL A 75 6.59 -0.37 -2.02
N ASP A 76 6.31 -0.21 -0.73
CA ASP A 76 5.79 -1.33 0.05
C ASP A 76 4.48 -1.73 -0.64
N GLU A 77 4.49 -2.85 -1.37
CA GLU A 77 3.26 -3.52 -1.75
C GLU A 77 2.52 -3.68 -0.44
N VAL A 78 1.44 -2.92 -0.25
CA VAL A 78 0.61 -2.96 0.95
C VAL A 78 0.41 -4.43 1.31
N GLU A 79 1.19 -4.92 2.27
CA GLU A 79 1.01 -6.24 2.83
C GLU A 79 -0.33 -6.10 3.54
N GLN A 80 -1.41 -6.55 2.89
CA GLN A 80 -2.70 -6.62 3.54
C GLN A 80 -2.54 -7.66 4.64
N ASP A 81 -2.14 -7.19 5.82
CA ASP A 81 -2.22 -7.92 7.08
C ASP A 81 -3.71 -8.17 7.34
N VAL A 82 -4.24 -9.20 6.66
CA VAL A 82 -5.52 -9.81 6.97
C VAL A 82 -5.23 -10.66 8.20
N PRO A 83 -5.72 -10.29 9.40
CA PRO A 83 -5.54 -11.15 10.55
C PRO A 83 -6.18 -12.51 10.25
N GLU A 84 -5.41 -13.59 10.40
CA GLU A 84 -5.91 -14.96 10.30
C GLU A 84 -7.20 -15.10 11.12
N PRO A 85 -8.27 -15.72 10.58
CA PRO A 85 -9.41 -16.07 11.41
C PRO A 85 -8.96 -17.17 12.37
N THR A 86 -8.71 -16.81 13.64
CA THR A 86 -8.59 -17.77 14.73
C THR A 86 -9.91 -18.53 14.86
N ALA A 87 -10.02 -19.64 14.15
CA ALA A 87 -11.03 -20.65 14.37
C ALA A 87 -10.56 -21.56 15.52
N ASP A 88 -10.61 -21.06 16.75
CA ASP A 88 -10.63 -21.92 17.93
C ASP A 88 -12.07 -22.37 18.17
N SER A 89 -12.44 -23.46 17.49
CA SER A 89 -13.65 -24.23 17.78
C SER A 89 -13.28 -25.70 17.75
N GLY A 90 -12.47 -26.10 18.74
CA GLY A 90 -12.27 -27.49 19.12
C GLY A 90 -13.36 -27.90 20.11
N GLY A 91 -14.43 -28.51 19.61
CA GLY A 91 -15.46 -29.13 20.44
C GLY A 91 -14.88 -30.29 21.25
N GLU A 92 -14.94 -30.19 22.58
CA GLU A 92 -14.76 -31.34 23.47
C GLU A 92 -16.01 -32.23 23.41
N THR A 93 -15.93 -33.33 22.67
CA THR A 93 -16.77 -34.51 22.89
C THR A 93 -15.89 -35.73 23.11
N ALA A 94 -15.73 -36.12 24.37
CA ALA A 94 -15.36 -37.48 24.79
C ALA A 94 -16.32 -37.83 25.93
N GLY A 95 -17.25 -38.78 25.79
CA GLY A 95 -16.95 -40.18 25.51
C GLY A 95 -16.74 -40.89 26.83
N GLY A 96 -17.82 -41.31 27.49
CA GLY A 96 -17.77 -41.94 28.81
C GLY A 96 -17.26 -43.39 28.79
N ALA A 97 -16.71 -43.84 29.92
CA ALA A 97 -16.96 -45.16 30.50
C ALA A 97 -16.29 -45.36 31.88
N LYS A 98 -17.14 -45.64 32.87
CA LYS A 98 -17.01 -46.59 34.01
C LYS A 98 -15.88 -46.49 35.06
N ALA A 99 -16.38 -46.30 36.29
CA ALA A 99 -16.23 -47.13 37.49
C ALA A 99 -14.93 -47.06 38.34
N GLY A 100 -15.10 -46.73 39.63
CA GLY A 100 -14.12 -47.12 40.66
C GLY A 100 -14.17 -46.38 42.00
N ARG A 101 -14.97 -46.89 42.94
CA ARG A 101 -14.64 -47.07 44.38
C ARG A 101 -14.23 -45.86 45.27
N THR A 102 -15.09 -45.54 46.24
CA THR A 102 -14.78 -45.09 47.63
C THR A 102 -13.80 -46.09 48.31
N PRO A 103 -12.91 -45.79 49.30
CA PRO A 103 -13.07 -44.91 50.51
C PRO A 103 -11.73 -44.24 50.99
N PRO A 104 -11.43 -44.01 52.30
CA PRO A 104 -12.01 -43.09 53.30
C PRO A 104 -10.98 -42.10 53.93
N ALA A 105 -11.47 -41.10 54.69
CA ALA A 105 -11.04 -40.75 56.06
C ALA A 105 -12.06 -39.80 56.69
#